data_AF-A0A3S0N1D0-F1
#
_entry.id   AF-A0A3S0N1D0-F1
#
_cell.length_a   1.000
_cell.length_b   1.000
_cell.length_c   1.000
_cell.angle_alpha   90.00
_cell.angle_beta   90.00
_cell.angle_gamma   90.00
#
_symmetry.space_group_name_H-M   'P 1'
#
loop_
_entity.id
_entity.type
_entity.pdbx_description
1 polymer ?
#
loop_
_entity_poly.entity_id
_entity_poly.type
_entity_poly.pdbx_seq_one_letter_code
_entity_poly.pdbx_strand_id
1 'polypeptide(L)'
;MDVPVVAEEKIDGKLISRTETKFANSSSVYPTSVMTSNIGNTAWKTATIDIYDEVGNVIQYTDSNGNITTTIYGYNKTLPIAKIERAAYSQVSSLAQAIITASDADAADPAKEPQLLTLLTHSEIMTS
;
A
#
# COMPACT_ATOMS: atom_id res chain seq x y z
N MET A 1 -19.00 -15.53 -3.46
CA MET A 1 -18.55 -16.59 -2.54
C MET A 1 -17.41 -15.96 -1.76
N ASP A 2 -17.69 -15.44 -0.57
CA ASP A 2 -16.72 -14.68 0.22
C ASP A 2 -16.13 -15.61 1.27
N VAL A 3 -15.22 -16.49 0.82
CA VAL A 3 -14.49 -17.37 1.74
C VAL A 3 -13.17 -16.69 2.10
N PRO A 4 -12.95 -16.30 3.36
CA PRO A 4 -11.69 -15.72 3.77
C PRO A 4 -10.58 -16.77 3.74
N VAL A 5 -9.35 -16.32 3.47
CA VAL A 5 -8.14 -17.15 3.59
C VAL A 5 -7.60 -17.00 5.00
N VAL A 6 -7.38 -18.12 5.70
CA VAL A 6 -6.94 -18.14 7.10
C VAL A 6 -5.58 -18.83 7.23
N ALA A 7 -4.65 -18.17 7.93
CA ALA A 7 -3.37 -18.75 8.32
C ALA A 7 -3.26 -18.77 9.85
N GLU A 8 -2.79 -19.89 10.40
CA GLU A 8 -2.58 -20.08 11.84
C GLU A 8 -1.18 -20.59 12.11
N GLU A 9 -0.52 -20.04 13.13
CA GLU A 9 0.73 -20.58 13.66
C GLU A 9 0.49 -21.12 15.07
N LYS A 10 1.08 -22.28 15.38
CA LYS A 10 0.95 -22.95 16.67
C LYS A 10 2.32 -23.43 17.17
N ILE A 11 2.59 -23.27 18.46
CA ILE A 11 3.70 -23.91 19.17
C ILE A 11 3.08 -24.85 20.20
N ASP A 12 3.46 -26.13 20.19
CA ASP A 12 2.93 -27.16 21.09
C ASP A 12 1.39 -27.24 21.10
N GLY A 13 0.75 -27.02 19.94
CA GLY A 13 -0.70 -27.01 19.79
C GLY A 13 -1.40 -25.73 20.27
N LYS A 14 -0.67 -24.80 20.89
CA LYS A 14 -1.18 -23.48 21.30
C LYS A 14 -1.09 -22.50 20.14
N LEU A 15 -2.21 -21.89 19.77
CA LEU A 15 -2.27 -20.82 18.76
C LEU A 15 -1.41 -19.64 19.20
N ILE A 16 -0.42 -19.28 18.37
CA ILE A 16 0.50 -18.15 18.60
C ILE A 16 0.21 -16.96 17.69
N SER A 17 -0.41 -17.19 16.54
CA SER A 17 -0.78 -16.16 15.58
C SER A 17 -1.93 -16.64 14.70
N ARG A 18 -2.82 -15.74 14.31
CA ARG A 18 -3.84 -15.99 13.28
C ARG A 18 -3.97 -14.76 12.38
N THR A 19 -3.96 -15.02 11.08
CA THR A 19 -4.22 -14.02 10.03
C THR A 19 -5.44 -14.45 9.21
N GLU A 20 -6.36 -13.52 8.97
CA GLU A 20 -7.51 -13.71 8.09
C GLU A 20 -7.52 -12.66 6.99
N THR A 21 -7.53 -13.08 5.73
CA THR A 21 -7.66 -12.21 4.55
C THR A 21 -9.07 -12.31 4.00
N LYS A 22 -9.76 -11.18 3.89
CA LYS A 22 -11.15 -11.11 3.44
C LYS A 22 -11.26 -10.58 2.02
N PHE A 23 -12.26 -11.06 1.30
CA PHE A 23 -12.59 -10.69 -0.08
C PHE A 23 -14.07 -10.30 -0.14
N ALA A 24 -14.42 -9.13 0.42
CA ALA A 24 -15.82 -8.72 0.59
C ALA A 24 -16.41 -8.00 -0.64
N ASN A 25 -15.63 -7.80 -1.71
CA ASN A 25 -16.08 -7.16 -2.93
C ASN A 25 -16.37 -8.22 -3.98
N SER A 26 -17.65 -8.45 -4.29
CA SER A 26 -18.08 -9.45 -5.28
C SER A 26 -17.64 -9.14 -6.72
N SER A 27 -17.26 -7.89 -7.01
CA SER A 27 -16.79 -7.43 -8.31
C SER A 27 -15.25 -7.42 -8.42
N SER A 28 -14.52 -7.87 -7.39
CA SER A 28 -13.06 -7.88 -7.36
C SER A 28 -12.53 -9.19 -6.77
N VAL A 29 -11.40 -9.65 -7.30
CA VAL A 29 -10.66 -10.79 -6.71
C VAL A 29 -9.63 -10.34 -5.69
N TYR A 30 -9.46 -9.03 -5.49
CA TYR A 30 -8.45 -8.49 -4.59
C TYR A 30 -8.93 -8.48 -3.14
N PRO A 31 -8.01 -8.67 -2.18
CA PRO A 31 -8.33 -8.58 -0.77
C PRO A 31 -8.95 -7.22 -0.39
N THR A 32 -9.93 -7.23 0.51
CA THR A 32 -10.53 -6.00 1.05
C THR A 32 -9.99 -5.66 2.42
N SER A 33 -9.56 -6.66 3.19
CA SER A 33 -8.95 -6.45 4.50
C SER A 33 -8.11 -7.63 4.95
N VAL A 34 -7.16 -7.34 5.84
CA VAL A 34 -6.32 -8.32 6.51
C VAL A 34 -6.46 -8.11 8.01
N MET A 35 -6.85 -9.16 8.72
CA MET A 35 -7.01 -9.18 10.17
C MET A 35 -5.90 -10.04 10.77
N THR A 36 -5.22 -9.54 11.80
CA THR A 36 -4.15 -10.27 12.50
C THR A 36 -4.38 -10.28 14.01
N SER A 37 -4.00 -11.39 14.65
CA SER A 37 -3.98 -11.57 16.11
C SER A 37 -2.78 -12.42 16.50
N ASN A 38 -2.19 -12.19 17.69
CA ASN A 38 -0.98 -12.89 18.16
C ASN A 38 -1.03 -13.19 19.66
N ILE A 39 -0.19 -14.12 20.14
CA ILE A 39 -0.08 -14.45 21.56
C ILE A 39 0.24 -13.18 22.36
N GLY A 40 -0.57 -12.91 23.37
CA GLY A 40 -0.49 -11.71 24.23
C GLY A 40 -1.46 -10.60 23.85
N ASN A 41 -2.07 -10.64 22.66
CA ASN A 41 -3.10 -9.70 22.25
C ASN A 41 -4.27 -10.42 21.57
N THR A 42 -5.36 -10.63 22.32
CA THR A 42 -6.61 -11.22 21.81
C THR A 42 -7.41 -10.26 20.93
N ALA A 43 -7.05 -8.97 20.88
CA ALA A 43 -7.70 -8.02 20.01
C ALA A 43 -7.16 -8.14 18.58
N TRP A 44 -8.09 -8.26 17.64
CA TRP A 44 -7.79 -8.24 16.22
C TRP A 44 -7.33 -6.86 15.78
N LYS A 45 -6.21 -6.80 15.07
CA LYS A 45 -5.82 -5.63 14.29
C LYS A 45 -6.32 -5.83 12.87
N THR A 46 -7.10 -4.88 12.36
CA THR A 46 -7.63 -4.92 10.99
C THR A 46 -6.97 -3.82 10.17
N ALA A 47 -6.38 -4.19 9.04
CA ALA A 47 -6.03 -3.24 7.99
C ALA A 47 -7.06 -3.40 6.85
N THR A 48 -7.62 -2.29 6.39
CA THR A 48 -8.56 -2.26 5.26
C THR A 48 -7.84 -1.73 4.04
N ILE A 49 -8.06 -2.36 2.89
CA ILE A 49 -7.51 -1.91 1.62
C ILE A 49 -8.60 -1.12 0.91
N ASP A 50 -8.36 0.17 0.73
CA ASP A 50 -9.38 1.12 0.30
C ASP A 50 -9.39 1.29 -1.22
N ILE A 51 -8.20 1.33 -1.83
CA ILE A 51 -8.04 1.64 -3.26
C ILE A 51 -6.98 0.74 -3.87
N TYR A 52 -7.34 0.15 -5.00
CA TYR A 52 -6.43 -0.49 -5.93
C TYR A 52 -6.28 0.33 -7.20
N ASP A 53 -5.14 0.24 -7.86
CA ASP A 53 -5.01 0.65 -9.25
C ASP A 53 -5.57 -0.42 -10.21
N GLU A 54 -5.54 -0.15 -11.51
CA GLU A 54 -6.08 -1.05 -12.52
C GLU A 54 -5.24 -2.32 -12.75
N VAL A 55 -4.00 -2.36 -12.26
CA VAL A 55 -3.12 -3.54 -12.35
C VAL A 55 -3.07 -4.34 -11.05
N GLY A 56 -3.79 -3.90 -10.01
CA GLY A 56 -3.96 -4.61 -8.75
C GLY A 56 -2.99 -4.20 -7.64
N ASN A 57 -2.28 -3.08 -7.78
CA ASN A 57 -1.47 -2.53 -6.70
C ASN A 57 -2.34 -1.84 -5.65
N VAL A 58 -1.94 -1.95 -4.38
CA VAL A 58 -2.60 -1.24 -3.28
C VAL A 58 -2.16 0.23 -3.29
N ILE A 59 -3.03 1.12 -3.75
CA ILE A 59 -2.77 2.57 -3.71
C ILE A 59 -2.99 3.11 -2.29
N GLN A 60 -4.03 2.63 -1.59
CA GLN A 60 -4.40 3.16 -0.29
C GLN A 60 -4.89 2.07 0.64
N TYR A 61 -4.45 2.14 1.90
CA TYR A 61 -4.99 1.31 2.97
C TYR A 61 -5.14 2.11 4.26
N THR A 62 -6.06 1.66 5.11
CA THR A 62 -6.29 2.20 6.45
C THR A 62 -5.86 1.18 7.49
N ASP A 63 -4.97 1.56 8.40
CA ASP A 63 -4.48 0.69 9.46
C ASP A 63 -5.50 0.51 10.61
N SER A 64 -5.17 -0.36 11.58
CA SER A 64 -6.05 -0.63 12.73
C SER A 64 -6.26 0.56 13.66
N ASN A 65 -5.45 1.61 13.53
CA ASN A 65 -5.54 2.85 14.30
C ASN A 65 -6.32 3.93 13.52
N GLY A 66 -6.80 3.62 12.32
CA GLY A 66 -7.50 4.57 11.44
C GLY A 66 -6.58 5.49 10.64
N ASN A 67 -5.27 5.22 10.60
CA ASN A 67 -4.35 6.00 9.77
C ASN A 67 -4.41 5.52 8.32
N ILE A 68 -4.70 6.46 7.43
CA ILE A 68 -4.65 6.23 5.99
C ILE A 68 -3.19 6.29 5.54
N THR A 69 -2.75 5.33 4.75
CA THR A 69 -1.46 5.35 4.07
C THR A 69 -1.69 5.23 2.57
N THR A 70 -0.99 6.06 1.81
CA THR A 70 -1.01 6.05 0.36
C THR A 70 0.35 5.63 -0.19
N THR A 71 0.35 4.79 -1.22
CA THR A 71 1.53 4.43 -1.99
C THR A 71 1.38 4.95 -3.42
N ILE A 72 2.40 5.65 -3.89
CA ILE A 72 2.52 6.11 -5.26
C ILE A 72 3.41 5.13 -6.01
N TYR A 73 2.92 4.62 -7.13
CA TYR A 73 3.66 3.75 -8.02
C TYR A 73 4.14 4.51 -9.25
N GLY A 74 5.38 4.28 -9.63
CA GLY A 74 6.03 4.77 -10.83
C GLY A 74 6.50 3.62 -11.71
N TYR A 75 7.37 3.91 -12.67
CA TYR A 75 7.89 2.93 -13.63
C TYR A 75 6.75 2.14 -14.32
N ASN A 76 5.74 2.85 -14.81
CA ASN A 76 4.51 2.30 -15.38
C ASN A 76 3.73 1.42 -14.39
N LYS A 77 3.61 1.88 -13.14
CA LYS A 77 2.88 1.21 -12.05
C LYS A 77 3.51 -0.11 -11.61
N THR A 78 4.80 -0.30 -11.85
CA THR A 78 5.48 -1.55 -11.48
C THR A 78 6.19 -1.49 -10.14
N LEU A 79 6.60 -0.29 -9.71
CA LEU A 79 7.41 -0.10 -8.50
C LEU A 79 6.88 1.04 -7.64
N PRO A 80 6.86 0.90 -6.30
CA PRO A 80 6.54 2.00 -5.40
C PRO A 80 7.67 3.03 -5.44
N ILE A 81 7.32 4.30 -5.65
CA ILE A 81 8.26 5.43 -5.68
C ILE A 81 8.09 6.37 -4.50
N ALA A 82 6.93 6.34 -3.83
CA ALA A 82 6.70 7.07 -2.58
C ALA A 82 5.66 6.38 -1.70
N LYS A 83 5.83 6.50 -0.39
CA LYS A 83 4.84 6.10 0.63
C LYS A 83 4.55 7.32 1.50
N ILE A 84 3.27 7.68 1.62
CA ILE A 84 2.83 8.85 2.36
C ILE A 84 1.87 8.39 3.44
N GLU A 85 2.27 8.57 4.69
CA GLU A 85 1.45 8.22 5.84
C GLU A 85 0.53 9.40 6.21
N ARG A 86 -0.65 9.07 6.73
CA ARG A 86 -1.67 10.02 7.19
C ARG A 86 -2.21 10.95 6.09
N ALA A 87 -2.14 10.53 4.83
CA ALA A 87 -2.72 11.25 3.70
C ALA A 87 -3.46 10.30 2.76
N ALA A 88 -4.63 10.72 2.28
CA ALA A 88 -5.41 9.98 1.30
C ALA A 88 -4.91 10.24 -0.12
N TYR A 89 -5.14 9.27 -1.03
CA TYR A 89 -4.66 9.35 -2.41
C TYR A 89 -5.16 10.59 -3.15
N SER A 90 -6.41 11.00 -2.89
CA SER A 90 -7.02 12.20 -3.47
C SER A 90 -6.28 13.50 -3.12
N GLN A 91 -5.53 13.54 -2.01
CA GLN A 91 -4.78 14.72 -1.57
C GLN A 91 -3.39 14.80 -2.21
N VAL A 92 -2.83 13.65 -2.62
CA VAL A 92 -1.43 13.53 -3.03
C VAL A 92 -1.25 13.22 -4.51
N SER A 93 -2.27 12.67 -5.17
CA SER A 93 -2.16 12.19 -6.56
C SER A 93 -1.74 13.28 -7.55
N SER A 94 -2.26 14.49 -7.40
CA SER A 94 -1.90 15.64 -8.25
C SER A 94 -0.46 16.10 -8.02
N LEU A 95 0.01 16.08 -6.77
CA LEU A 95 1.38 16.46 -6.39
C LEU A 95 2.40 15.41 -6.88
N ALA A 96 2.00 14.15 -6.89
CA ALA A 96 2.83 13.03 -7.29
C ALA A 96 3.04 12.92 -8.81
N GLN A 97 2.21 13.57 -9.62
CA GLN A 97 2.20 13.41 -11.08
C GLN A 97 3.56 13.71 -11.74
N ALA A 98 4.28 14.73 -11.25
CA ALA A 98 5.59 15.08 -11.79
C ALA A 98 6.63 13.97 -11.55
N ILE A 99 6.58 13.33 -10.38
CA ILE A 99 7.50 12.24 -10.01
C ILE A 99 7.15 10.96 -10.78
N ILE A 100 5.85 10.67 -10.95
CA ILE A 100 5.38 9.55 -11.77
C ILE A 100 5.91 9.68 -13.20
N THR A 101 5.66 10.82 -13.85
CA THR A 101 6.11 11.08 -15.23
C THR A 101 7.63 10.96 -15.37
N ALA A 102 8.40 11.46 -14.40
CA ALA A 102 9.85 11.33 -14.42
C ALA A 102 10.31 9.87 -14.26
N SER A 103 9.66 9.09 -13.38
CA SER A 103 9.98 7.67 -13.19
C SER A 103 9.64 6.83 -14.43
N ASP A 104 8.54 7.14 -15.12
CA ASP A 104 8.16 6.45 -16.35
C ASP A 104 9.14 6.78 -17.49
N ALA A 105 9.63 8.02 -17.52
CA ALA A 105 10.64 8.45 -18.48
C ALA A 105 12.00 7.77 -18.23
N ASP A 106 12.38 7.56 -16.96
CA ASP A 106 13.55 6.79 -16.56
C ASP A 106 13.41 5.30 -16.92
N ALA A 107 12.23 4.71 -16.70
CA ALA A 107 11.93 3.33 -17.12
C ALA A 107 12.13 3.11 -18.64
N ALA A 108 11.81 4.14 -19.44
CA ALA A 108 12.00 4.10 -20.89
C ALA A 108 13.45 4.39 -21.33
N ASP A 109 14.22 5.10 -20.50
CA ASP A 109 15.56 5.57 -20.81
C ASP A 109 16.34 5.86 -19.52
N PRO A 110 17.22 4.93 -19.09
CA PRO A 110 18.00 5.05 -17.86
C PRO A 110 18.89 6.30 -17.77
N ALA A 111 19.12 7.01 -18.88
CA ALA A 111 19.84 8.29 -18.82
C ALA A 111 19.04 9.41 -18.12
N LYS A 112 17.75 9.20 -17.86
CA LYS A 112 16.87 10.16 -17.16
C LYS A 112 16.86 10.00 -15.64
N GLU A 113 17.53 8.99 -15.10
CA GLU A 113 17.69 8.77 -13.65
C GLU A 113 18.08 10.05 -12.88
N PRO A 114 19.02 10.91 -13.37
CA PRO A 114 19.36 12.14 -12.66
C PRO A 114 18.21 13.14 -12.54
N GLN A 115 17.29 13.16 -13.51
CA GLN A 115 16.10 14.03 -13.50
C GLN A 115 15.12 13.56 -12.42
N LEU A 116 14.91 12.25 -12.31
CA LEU A 116 14.09 11.65 -11.27
C LEU A 116 14.66 11.98 -9.88
N LEU A 117 15.97 11.78 -9.68
CA LEU A 117 16.63 12.08 -8.40
C LEU A 117 16.53 13.58 -8.04
N THR A 118 16.66 14.47 -9.01
CA THR A 118 16.51 15.91 -8.80
C THR A 118 15.10 16.26 -8.30
N LEU A 119 14.05 15.68 -8.88
CA LEU A 119 12.68 15.92 -8.45
C LEU A 119 12.42 15.39 -7.03
N LEU A 120 12.95 14.21 -6.70
CA LEU A 120 12.84 13.64 -5.36
C LEU A 120 13.52 14.54 -4.31
N THR A 121 14.75 14.97 -4.60
CA THR A 121 15.56 15.81 -3.68
C THR A 121 15.03 17.24 -3.53
N HIS A 122 14.42 17.82 -4.56
CA HIS A 122 13.81 19.16 -4.43
C HIS A 122 12.42 19.13 -3.80
N SER A 123 11.75 17.97 -3.77
CA SER A 123 10.45 17.82 -3.10
C SER A 123 10.56 17.83 -1.56
N GLU A 124 11.75 17.51 -1.00
CA GLU A 124 12.01 17.54 0.45
C GLU A 124 12.15 18.97 1.03
N ILE A 125 12.19 20.01 0.19
CA ILE A 125 12.36 21.41 0.64
C ILE A 125 11.01 22.07 1.02
N MET A 126 9.87 21.37 0.90
CA MET A 126 8.55 21.89 1.30
C MET A 126 8.11 21.47 2.71
N THR A 127 8.97 20.82 3.48
CA THR A 127 8.80 20.64 4.93
C THR A 127 9.77 21.55 5.68
N SER A 128 9.48 22.85 5.70
CA SER A 128 10.03 23.79 6.67
C SER A 128 8.93 24.70 7.19
#